data_AF-A0A849TDE7-F1
#
_entry.id   AF-A0A849TDE7-F1
#
_cell.length_a   1.000
_cell.length_b   1.000
_cell.length_c   1.000
_cell.angle_alpha   90.00
_cell.angle_beta   90.00
_cell.angle_gamma   90.00
#
_symmetry.space_group_name_H-M   'P 1'
#
loop_
_entity.id
_entity.type
_entity.pdbx_description
1 polymer ?
#
loop_
_entity_poly.entity_id
_entity_poly.type
_entity_poly.pdbx_seq_one_letter_code
_entity_poly.pdbx_strand_id
1 'polypeptide(L)'
;MATAFISASAKTNIVNRKRPLARTLVVLNLVLCVLVLIAWQTTMMLFLNPLAWASNRSFPTDHSIIAMLQSPMALFWIAPTMAIGFGWAAMRVHKYPLAVTIMLAPVLFTVLVFGLYWWLPESVR
;
A
#
# COMPACT_ATOMS: atom_id res chain seq x y z
N MET A 1 -31.05 -31.50 -16.88
CA MET A 1 -30.67 -30.22 -17.54
C MET A 1 -30.87 -28.99 -16.65
N ALA A 2 -31.96 -28.86 -15.89
CA ALA A 2 -32.20 -27.70 -15.02
C ALA A 2 -31.15 -27.50 -13.89
N THR A 3 -30.61 -28.57 -13.32
CA THR A 3 -29.61 -28.53 -12.24
C THR A 3 -28.26 -27.97 -12.67
N ALA A 4 -27.84 -28.21 -13.93
CA ALA A 4 -26.60 -27.64 -14.47
C ALA A 4 -26.71 -26.13 -14.69
N PHE A 5 -27.90 -25.64 -15.08
CA PHE A 5 -28.14 -24.21 -15.32
C PHE A 5 -28.14 -23.40 -14.02
N ILE A 6 -28.71 -23.96 -12.93
CA ILE A 6 -28.70 -23.33 -11.60
C ILE A 6 -27.28 -23.27 -11.03
N SER A 7 -26.49 -24.34 -11.21
CA SER A 7 -25.09 -24.40 -10.78
C SER A 7 -24.20 -23.37 -11.52
N ALA A 8 -24.41 -23.20 -12.83
CA ALA A 8 -23.69 -22.20 -13.62
C ALA A 8 -24.05 -20.75 -13.23
N SER A 9 -25.35 -20.49 -12.99
CA SER A 9 -25.85 -19.17 -12.57
C SER A 9 -25.40 -18.75 -11.16
N ALA A 10 -25.25 -19.71 -10.24
CA ALA A 10 -24.69 -19.46 -8.92
C ALA A 10 -23.18 -19.14 -8.99
N LYS A 11 -22.42 -19.87 -9.83
CA LYS A 11 -20.98 -19.62 -10.03
C LYS A 11 -20.71 -18.24 -10.64
N THR A 12 -21.50 -17.81 -11.64
CA THR A 12 -21.34 -16.49 -12.28
C THR A 12 -21.67 -15.34 -11.32
N ASN A 13 -22.68 -15.48 -10.46
CA ASN A 13 -23.01 -14.47 -9.45
C ASN A 13 -21.90 -14.27 -8.40
N ILE A 14 -21.25 -15.36 -7.95
CA ILE A 14 -20.15 -15.28 -6.98
C ILE A 14 -18.91 -14.62 -7.62
N VAL A 15 -18.62 -14.91 -8.89
CA VAL A 15 -17.49 -14.29 -9.62
C VAL A 15 -17.74 -12.79 -9.86
N ASN A 16 -18.97 -12.38 -10.17
CA ASN A 16 -19.32 -10.97 -10.35
C ASN A 16 -19.29 -10.17 -9.03
N ARG A 17 -19.69 -10.76 -7.89
CA ARG A 17 -19.62 -10.11 -6.57
C ARG A 17 -18.20 -9.85 -6.07
N LYS A 18 -17.19 -10.61 -6.50
CA LYS A 18 -15.80 -10.46 -6.04
C LYS A 18 -14.99 -9.39 -6.76
N ARG A 19 -15.46 -8.93 -7.93
CA ARG A 19 -14.84 -7.86 -8.73
C ARG A 19 -14.86 -6.46 -8.09
N PRO A 20 -15.93 -5.99 -7.42
CA PRO A 20 -15.92 -4.66 -6.80
C PRO A 20 -14.88 -4.55 -5.68
N LEU A 21 -14.76 -5.57 -4.82
CA LEU A 21 -13.84 -5.56 -3.68
C LEU A 21 -12.37 -5.40 -4.13
N ALA A 22 -11.96 -6.16 -5.15
CA ALA A 22 -10.61 -6.05 -5.68
C ALA A 22 -10.34 -4.68 -6.33
N ARG A 23 -11.33 -4.07 -7.00
CA ARG A 23 -11.22 -2.70 -7.53
C ARG A 23 -11.07 -1.68 -6.40
N THR A 24 -11.87 -1.79 -5.34
CA THR A 24 -11.77 -0.91 -4.17
C THR A 24 -10.40 -1.04 -3.51
N LEU A 25 -9.85 -2.25 -3.39
CA LEU A 25 -8.50 -2.46 -2.83
C LEU A 25 -7.39 -1.86 -3.70
N VAL A 26 -7.50 -1.95 -5.03
CA VAL A 26 -6.55 -1.28 -5.94
C VAL A 26 -6.61 0.23 -5.75
N VAL A 27 -7.81 0.81 -5.75
CA VAL A 27 -8.00 2.26 -5.55
C VAL A 27 -7.46 2.69 -4.19
N LEU A 28 -7.75 1.93 -3.14
CA LEU A 28 -7.29 2.24 -1.79
C LEU A 28 -5.76 2.22 -1.68
N ASN A 29 -5.11 1.19 -2.24
CA ASN A 29 -3.65 1.13 -2.27
C ASN A 29 -3.03 2.27 -3.09
N LEU A 30 -3.69 2.68 -4.18
CA LEU A 30 -3.22 3.80 -5.01
C LEU A 30 -3.34 5.12 -4.25
N VAL A 31 -4.44 5.36 -3.54
CA VAL A 31 -4.62 6.52 -2.65
C VAL A 31 -3.56 6.53 -1.54
N LEU A 32 -3.32 5.39 -0.88
CA LEU A 32 -2.26 5.26 0.13
C LEU A 32 -0.89 5.61 -0.45
N CYS A 33 -0.58 5.13 -1.65
CA CYS A 33 0.69 5.42 -2.31
C CYS A 33 0.87 6.91 -2.60
N VAL A 34 -0.18 7.59 -3.07
CA VAL A 34 -0.17 9.05 -3.30
C VAL A 34 -0.02 9.83 -1.99
N LEU A 35 -0.74 9.44 -0.93
CA LEU A 35 -0.63 10.10 0.37
C LEU A 35 0.77 9.96 0.97
N VAL A 36 1.39 8.79 0.85
CA VAL A 36 2.77 8.56 1.28
C VAL A 36 3.75 9.43 0.48
N LEU A 37 3.56 9.57 -0.84
CA LEU A 37 4.38 10.46 -1.68
C LEU A 37 4.26 11.92 -1.25
N ILE A 38 3.04 12.40 -0.97
CA ILE A 38 2.81 13.76 -0.49
C ILE A 38 3.50 13.94 0.88
N ALA A 39 3.26 13.02 1.82
CA ALA A 39 3.86 13.09 3.15
C ALA A 39 5.40 13.09 3.09
N TRP A 40 5.98 12.27 2.21
CA TRP A 40 7.42 12.26 1.98
C TRP A 40 7.93 13.58 1.43
N GLN A 41 7.26 14.12 0.41
CA GLN A 41 7.68 15.37 -0.20
C GLN A 41 7.58 16.54 0.78
N THR A 42 6.53 16.56 1.61
CA THR A 42 6.39 17.51 2.72
C THR A 42 7.52 17.34 3.74
N THR A 43 7.87 16.12 4.11
CA THR A 43 8.96 15.86 5.09
C THR A 43 10.31 16.31 4.56
N MET A 44 10.58 16.04 3.28
CA MET A 44 11.80 16.49 2.60
C MET A 44 11.92 18.01 2.56
N MET A 45 10.83 18.69 2.21
CA MET A 45 10.81 20.15 2.12
C MET A 45 10.88 20.85 3.48
N LEU A 46 10.15 20.36 4.48
CA LEU A 46 10.00 21.05 5.77
C LEU A 46 11.05 20.68 6.82
N PHE A 47 11.63 19.48 6.76
CA PHE A 47 12.59 19.03 7.76
C PHE A 47 13.98 18.84 7.17
N LEU A 48 14.10 17.97 6.16
CA LEU A 48 15.42 17.54 5.69
C LEU A 48 16.16 18.65 4.95
N ASN A 49 15.49 19.45 4.10
CA ASN A 49 16.14 20.58 3.44
C ASN A 49 16.64 21.66 4.43
N PRO A 50 15.82 22.13 5.40
CA PRO A 50 16.29 23.06 6.42
C PRO A 50 17.41 22.49 7.31
N LEU A 51 17.33 21.21 7.70
CA LEU A 51 18.37 20.52 8.48
C LEU A 51 19.66 20.33 7.68
N ALA A 52 19.58 20.06 6.38
CA ALA A 52 20.75 19.94 5.51
C ALA A 52 21.49 21.26 5.40
N TRP A 53 20.72 22.34 5.21
CA TRP A 53 21.24 23.70 5.16
C TRP A 53 21.86 24.11 6.51
N ALA A 54 21.17 23.84 7.63
CA ALA A 54 21.65 24.18 8.97
C ALA A 54 22.88 23.36 9.41
N SER A 55 22.99 22.10 8.98
CA SER A 55 24.11 21.22 9.35
C SER A 55 25.32 21.34 8.42
N ASN A 56 25.21 22.10 7.32
CA ASN A 56 26.21 22.23 6.26
C ASN A 56 26.72 20.86 5.74
N ARG A 57 25.91 19.81 5.94
CA ARG A 57 26.14 18.45 5.44
C ARG A 57 25.08 18.17 4.39
N SER A 58 25.51 17.85 3.19
CA SER A 58 24.68 17.14 2.24
C SER A 58 24.30 15.80 2.87
N PHE A 59 23.01 15.57 3.11
CA PHE A 59 22.56 14.22 3.44
C PHE A 59 23.04 13.29 2.34
N PRO A 60 23.59 12.10 2.68
CA PRO A 60 24.05 11.17 1.68
C PRO A 60 22.86 10.81 0.79
N THR A 61 22.85 11.39 -0.40
CA THR A 61 22.03 10.98 -1.55
C THR A 61 22.62 9.69 -2.10
N ASP A 62 22.80 8.67 -1.27
CA ASP A 62 23.14 7.35 -1.75
C ASP A 62 21.89 6.78 -2.41
N HIS A 63 21.88 6.78 -3.75
CA HIS A 63 20.78 6.26 -4.57
C HIS A 63 20.82 4.73 -4.68
N SER A 64 21.60 4.05 -3.84
CA SER A 64 21.69 2.60 -3.86
C SER A 64 20.36 2.00 -3.39
N ILE A 65 19.95 0.89 -4.03
CA ILE A 65 18.71 0.16 -3.67
C ILE A 65 18.74 -0.25 -2.19
N ILE A 66 19.92 -0.55 -1.66
CA ILE A 66 20.15 -0.93 -0.26
C ILE A 66 19.87 0.27 0.66
N ALA A 67 20.36 1.47 0.33
CA ALA A 67 20.09 2.69 1.09
C ALA A 67 18.60 3.07 1.03
N MET A 68 17.95 2.86 -0.12
CA MET A 68 16.49 3.00 -0.22
C MET A 68 15.78 2.04 0.72
N LEU A 69 16.14 0.75 0.75
CA LEU A 69 15.50 -0.23 1.65
C LEU A 69 15.77 0.04 3.14
N GLN A 70 16.85 0.73 3.48
CA GLN A 70 17.13 1.17 4.85
C GLN A 70 16.26 2.37 5.28
N SER A 71 15.67 3.10 4.34
CA SER A 71 14.74 4.17 4.64
C SER A 71 13.36 3.58 4.98
N PRO A 72 12.87 3.71 6.23
CA PRO A 72 11.54 3.22 6.59
C PRO A 72 10.46 3.84 5.69
N MET A 73 10.65 5.08 5.23
CA MET A 73 9.70 5.74 4.33
C MET A 73 9.66 5.11 2.93
N ALA A 74 10.79 4.65 2.40
CA ALA A 74 10.82 3.96 1.12
C ALA A 74 10.15 2.58 1.22
N LEU A 75 10.29 1.89 2.36
CA LEU A 75 9.55 0.64 2.63
C LEU A 75 8.03 0.87 2.63
N PHE A 76 7.57 1.99 3.21
CA PHE A 76 6.16 2.41 3.16
C PHE A 76 5.65 2.71 1.75
N TRP A 77 6.54 3.00 0.79
CA TRP A 77 6.18 3.21 -0.62
C TRP A 77 6.27 1.94 -1.46
N ILE A 78 7.33 1.15 -1.28
CA ILE A 78 7.57 -0.08 -2.03
C ILE A 78 6.49 -1.12 -1.73
N ALA A 79 6.09 -1.27 -0.46
CA ALA A 79 5.15 -2.31 -0.07
C ALA A 79 3.74 -2.15 -0.72
N PRO A 80 3.06 -0.98 -0.68
CA PRO A 80 1.80 -0.78 -1.38
C PRO A 80 1.94 -0.91 -2.90
N THR A 81 3.03 -0.39 -3.48
CA THR A 81 3.26 -0.44 -4.93
C THR A 81 3.44 -1.88 -5.42
N MET A 82 4.23 -2.68 -4.69
CA MET A 82 4.37 -4.10 -4.95
C MET A 82 3.06 -4.85 -4.73
N ALA A 83 2.28 -4.51 -3.69
CA ALA A 83 0.99 -5.14 -3.43
C ALA A 83 -0.03 -4.91 -4.57
N ILE A 84 -0.04 -3.71 -5.18
CA ILE A 84 -0.85 -3.44 -6.38
C ILE A 84 -0.38 -4.32 -7.53
N GLY A 85 0.93 -4.35 -7.82
CA GLY A 85 1.50 -5.12 -8.92
C GLY A 85 1.26 -6.62 -8.79
N PHE A 86 1.62 -7.21 -7.66
CA PHE A 86 1.41 -8.64 -7.38
C PHE A 86 -0.07 -8.99 -7.26
N GLY A 87 -0.88 -8.13 -6.65
CA GLY A 87 -2.32 -8.32 -6.59
C GLY A 87 -2.97 -8.30 -7.97
N TRP A 88 -2.55 -7.40 -8.85
CA TRP A 88 -3.00 -7.37 -10.24
C TRP A 88 -2.61 -8.63 -11.01
N ALA A 89 -1.34 -9.06 -10.87
CA ALA A 89 -0.87 -10.31 -11.47
C ALA A 89 -1.69 -11.52 -10.97
N ALA A 90 -1.95 -11.60 -9.67
CA ALA A 90 -2.74 -12.66 -9.06
C ALA A 90 -4.21 -12.66 -9.55
N MET A 91 -4.80 -11.48 -9.80
CA MET A 91 -6.12 -11.38 -10.43
C MET A 91 -6.14 -11.91 -11.86
N ARG A 92 -5.07 -11.70 -12.65
CA ARG A 92 -4.96 -12.25 -14.02
C ARG A 92 -4.87 -13.77 -14.05
N VAL A 93 -4.29 -14.38 -13.02
CA VAL A 93 -4.22 -15.86 -12.87
C VAL A 93 -5.47 -16.42 -12.17
N HIS A 94 -6.54 -15.62 -12.02
CA HIS A 94 -7.79 -15.99 -11.33
C HIS A 94 -7.62 -16.42 -9.87
N LYS A 95 -6.48 -16.11 -9.23
CA LYS A 95 -6.22 -16.37 -7.80
C LYS A 95 -6.70 -15.20 -6.94
N TYR A 96 -8.00 -14.92 -7.01
CA TYR A 96 -8.64 -13.82 -6.27
C TYR A 96 -8.38 -13.78 -4.76
N PRO A 97 -8.46 -14.89 -3.99
CA PRO A 97 -8.19 -14.81 -2.56
C PRO A 97 -6.74 -14.37 -2.28
N LEU A 98 -5.78 -14.87 -3.06
CA LEU A 98 -4.37 -14.47 -2.96
C LEU A 98 -4.19 -12.97 -3.27
N ALA A 99 -4.83 -12.49 -4.34
CA ALA A 99 -4.79 -11.08 -4.72
C ALA A 99 -5.32 -10.17 -3.60
N VAL A 100 -6.44 -10.55 -2.99
CA VAL A 100 -7.04 -9.82 -1.88
C VAL A 100 -6.10 -9.79 -0.68
N THR A 101 -5.54 -10.94 -0.27
CA THR A 101 -4.61 -11.00 0.87
C THR A 101 -3.38 -10.11 0.66
N ILE A 102 -2.80 -10.14 -0.54
CA ILE A 102 -1.64 -9.31 -0.90
C ILE A 102 -1.98 -7.82 -0.83
N MET A 103 -3.13 -7.42 -1.38
CA MET A 103 -3.56 -6.02 -1.37
C MET A 103 -4.05 -5.53 0.00
N LEU A 104 -4.46 -6.44 0.89
CA LEU A 104 -4.92 -6.11 2.23
C LEU A 104 -3.75 -5.85 3.19
N ALA A 105 -2.62 -6.53 3.00
CA ALA A 105 -1.44 -6.43 3.87
C ALA A 105 -0.95 -4.98 4.10
N PRO A 106 -0.68 -4.17 3.06
CA PRO A 106 -0.26 -2.78 3.27
C PRO A 106 -1.34 -1.92 3.96
N VAL A 107 -2.62 -2.16 3.65
CA VAL A 107 -3.74 -1.44 4.28
C VAL A 107 -3.79 -1.71 5.78
N LEU A 108 -3.70 -2.99 6.17
CA LEU A 108 -3.67 -3.39 7.58
C LEU A 108 -2.45 -2.82 8.29
N PHE A 109 -1.29 -2.84 7.63
CA PHE A 109 -0.07 -2.26 8.18
C PHE A 109 -0.23 -0.75 8.42
N THR A 110 -0.80 -0.01 7.46
CA THR A 110 -1.10 1.42 7.65
C THR A 110 -2.07 1.65 8.80
N VAL A 111 -3.17 0.90 8.87
CA VAL A 111 -4.15 1.02 9.96
C VAL A 111 -3.50 0.73 11.31
N LEU A 112 -2.63 -0.27 11.39
CA LEU A 112 -1.89 -0.60 12.61
C LEU A 112 -0.94 0.54 13.01
N VAL A 113 -0.21 1.12 12.06
CA VAL A 113 0.73 2.22 12.31
C VAL A 113 0.00 3.47 12.79
N PHE A 114 -1.09 3.87 12.12
CA PHE A 114 -1.90 5.01 12.56
C PHE A 114 -2.64 4.72 13.87
N GLY A 115 -3.13 3.50 14.05
CA GLY A 115 -3.77 3.07 15.28
C GLY A 115 -2.81 3.12 16.47
N LEU A 116 -1.57 2.66 16.28
CA LEU A 116 -0.50 2.78 17.27
C LEU A 116 -0.17 4.24 17.54
N TYR A 117 -0.02 5.07 16.51
CA TYR A 117 0.23 6.52 16.65
C TYR A 117 -0.82 7.20 17.54
N TRP A 118 -2.11 6.88 17.35
CA TRP A 118 -3.17 7.44 18.18
C TRP A 118 -3.16 6.95 19.63
N TRP A 119 -2.50 5.81 19.87
CA TRP A 119 -2.32 5.24 21.20
C TRP A 119 -1.10 5.80 21.94
N LEU A 120 -0.24 6.57 21.26
CA LEU A 120 0.87 7.25 21.93
C LEU A 120 0.36 8.39 22.83
N PRO A 121 1.08 8.67 23.94
CA PRO A 121 0.82 9.83 24.79
C PRO A 121 0.83 11.12 23.98
N GLU A 122 0.01 12.10 24.35
CA GLU A 122 -0.10 13.39 23.64
C GLU A 122 1.23 14.15 23.55
N SER A 123 2.19 13.87 24.43
CA SER A 123 3.54 14.46 24.36
C SER A 123 4.40 13.92 23.21
N VAL A 124 4.05 12.77 22.65
CA VAL A 124 4.79 12.09 21.57
C VAL A 124 4.02 12.12 20.25
N ARG A 125 2.70 12.32 20.31
CA ARG A 125 1.81 12.44 19.15
C ARG A 125 2.03 13.78 18.46
#